data_AF-A0A4P2Q8Z8-F1
#
_entry.id   AF-A0A4P2Q8Z8-F1
#
_cell.length_a   1.000
_cell.length_b   1.000
_cell.length_c   1.000
_cell.angle_alpha   90.00
_cell.angle_beta   90.00
_cell.angle_gamma   90.00
#
_symmetry.space_group_name_H-M   'P 1'
#
loop_
_entity.id
_entity.type
_entity.pdbx_description
1 polymer ?
#
loop_
_entity_poly.entity_id
_entity_poly.type
_entity_poly.pdbx_seq_one_letter_code
_entity_poly.pdbx_strand_id
1 'polypeptide(L)'
;MIAALPALKAAVAALLEARGERALSGLVAGAELALAAPAERWTIGSREVHAARLALAVDAPAFAALTADAARLAAVKDAFASAVRTPETELADLSLVLRLPGAGRGWNQVYREAALPSAPERPDPDAVLGGAAALLEASGDALGAAMLRRARLEAAPVPGSSGLALVRLVVRLDPADRAALDRDGARAERLQRAVRSAGTRAAEAVASVELATALSPRCAAPAPPLGAAAPEARLARALEARGAVAVPIRRDDSGPGGAGVELAVVTSGELLRVRITAAPGRERGRRGFRAEELRAITVAAADLATPEQAGELAALLCGDVDPA
;
A
#
# COMPACT_ATOMS: atom_id res chain seq x y z
N MET A 1 -13.20 -28.62 -17.01
CA MET A 1 -13.65 -27.53 -16.13
C MET A 1 -13.40 -26.13 -16.72
N ILE A 2 -12.24 -25.84 -17.34
CA ILE A 2 -11.91 -24.49 -17.87
C ILE A 2 -12.89 -23.97 -18.94
N ALA A 3 -13.42 -24.84 -19.81
CA ALA A 3 -14.40 -24.43 -20.82
C ALA A 3 -15.78 -24.00 -20.24
N ALA A 4 -16.06 -24.32 -18.97
CA ALA A 4 -17.34 -24.00 -18.33
C ALA A 4 -17.42 -22.55 -17.81
N LEU A 5 -16.29 -21.93 -17.43
CA LEU A 5 -16.29 -20.57 -16.86
C LEU A 5 -16.65 -19.48 -17.90
N PRO A 6 -16.13 -19.50 -19.15
CA PRO A 6 -16.56 -18.55 -20.17
C PRO A 6 -18.05 -18.71 -20.52
N ALA A 7 -18.55 -19.94 -20.60
CA ALA A 7 -19.96 -20.22 -20.87
C ALA A 7 -20.87 -19.72 -19.73
N LEU A 8 -20.48 -19.96 -18.47
CA LEU A 8 -21.17 -19.43 -17.31
C LEU A 8 -21.21 -17.90 -17.32
N LYS A 9 -20.07 -17.25 -17.59
CA LYS A 9 -19.99 -15.78 -17.70
C LYS A 9 -20.94 -15.24 -18.78
N ALA A 10 -20.98 -15.89 -19.95
CA ALA A 10 -21.87 -15.52 -21.04
C ALA A 10 -23.35 -15.71 -20.67
N ALA A 11 -23.70 -16.82 -20.00
CA ALA A 11 -25.06 -17.08 -19.52
C ALA A 11 -25.52 -16.02 -18.50
N VAL A 12 -24.66 -15.63 -17.56
CA VAL A 12 -24.95 -14.56 -16.59
C VAL A 12 -25.16 -13.23 -17.29
N ALA A 13 -24.31 -12.87 -18.25
CA ALA A 13 -24.48 -11.64 -19.02
C ALA A 13 -25.82 -11.62 -19.77
N ALA A 14 -26.20 -12.75 -20.39
CA ALA A 14 -27.49 -12.89 -21.07
C ALA A 14 -28.69 -12.79 -20.10
N LEU A 15 -28.58 -13.37 -18.90
CA LEU A 15 -29.63 -13.26 -17.87
C LEU A 15 -29.82 -11.81 -17.39
N LEU A 16 -28.73 -11.08 -17.18
CA LEU A 16 -28.79 -9.66 -16.80
C LEU A 16 -29.39 -8.82 -17.93
N GLU A 17 -29.01 -9.08 -19.18
CA GLU A 17 -29.58 -8.41 -20.34
C GLU A 17 -31.09 -8.67 -20.48
N ALA A 18 -31.54 -9.92 -20.30
CA ALA A 18 -32.95 -10.29 -20.32
C ALA A 18 -33.78 -9.60 -19.23
N ARG A 19 -33.15 -9.23 -18.10
CA ARG A 19 -33.75 -8.44 -17.02
C ARG A 19 -33.74 -6.93 -17.27
N GLY A 20 -33.19 -6.49 -18.40
CA GLY A 20 -33.03 -5.06 -18.74
C GLY A 20 -31.76 -4.42 -18.17
N GLU A 21 -30.90 -5.18 -17.48
CA GLU A 21 -29.70 -4.69 -16.79
C GLU A 21 -28.48 -4.63 -17.72
N ARG A 22 -28.60 -3.90 -18.83
CA ARG A 22 -27.55 -3.86 -19.89
C ARG A 22 -26.19 -3.41 -19.38
N ALA A 23 -26.14 -2.46 -18.46
CA ALA A 23 -24.88 -1.97 -17.88
C ALA A 23 -24.17 -3.05 -17.06
N LEU A 24 -24.92 -3.84 -16.27
CA LEU A 24 -24.36 -4.95 -15.49
C LEU A 24 -23.95 -6.11 -16.39
N SER A 25 -24.71 -6.38 -17.46
CA SER A 25 -24.33 -7.37 -18.48
C SER A 25 -22.98 -7.03 -19.12
N GLY A 26 -22.81 -5.77 -19.58
CA GLY A 26 -21.54 -5.31 -20.15
C GLY A 26 -20.36 -5.41 -19.18
N LEU A 27 -20.59 -5.10 -17.90
CA LEU A 27 -19.60 -5.25 -16.84
C LEU A 27 -19.16 -6.71 -16.67
N VAL A 28 -20.12 -7.63 -16.53
CA VAL A 28 -19.83 -9.07 -16.37
C VAL A 28 -19.12 -9.61 -17.62
N ALA A 29 -19.51 -9.18 -18.82
CA ALA A 29 -18.85 -9.59 -20.06
C ALA A 29 -17.37 -9.19 -20.10
N GLY A 30 -17.03 -7.98 -19.64
CA GLY A 30 -15.66 -7.46 -19.56
C GLY A 30 -14.83 -8.01 -18.39
N ALA A 31 -15.46 -8.69 -17.43
CA ALA A 31 -14.82 -9.24 -16.24
C ALA A 31 -14.08 -10.57 -16.51
N GLU A 32 -13.18 -10.91 -15.59
CA GLU A 32 -12.52 -12.22 -15.53
C GLU A 32 -13.17 -13.07 -14.43
N LEU A 33 -13.45 -14.33 -14.73
CA LEU A 33 -14.11 -15.27 -13.81
C LEU A 33 -13.16 -16.42 -13.49
N ALA A 34 -12.99 -16.72 -12.21
CA ALA A 34 -12.18 -17.83 -11.73
C ALA A 34 -12.88 -18.62 -10.61
N LEU A 35 -12.45 -19.87 -10.41
CA LEU A 35 -12.81 -20.62 -9.20
C LEU A 35 -11.97 -20.09 -8.04
N ALA A 36 -12.64 -19.68 -6.96
CA ALA A 36 -11.98 -19.18 -5.75
C ALA A 36 -11.36 -20.30 -4.90
N ALA A 37 -11.99 -21.47 -4.91
CA ALA A 37 -11.58 -22.66 -4.18
C ALA A 37 -12.14 -23.92 -4.88
N PRO A 38 -11.68 -25.13 -4.54
CA PRO A 38 -12.35 -26.36 -4.93
C PRO A 38 -13.82 -26.36 -4.50
N ALA A 39 -14.69 -26.94 -5.32
CA ALA A 39 -16.10 -27.05 -4.97
C ALA A 39 -16.29 -27.91 -3.71
N GLU A 40 -17.13 -27.43 -2.81
CA GLU A 40 -17.50 -28.15 -1.60
C GLU A 40 -18.65 -29.11 -1.87
N ARG A 41 -18.75 -30.18 -1.08
CA ARG A 41 -19.94 -31.04 -1.10
C ARG A 41 -20.87 -30.59 0.01
N TRP A 42 -22.07 -30.17 -0.36
CA TRP A 42 -23.13 -29.80 0.57
C TRP A 42 -24.27 -30.79 0.48
N THR A 43 -25.01 -30.94 1.57
CA THR A 43 -26.26 -31.71 1.60
C THR A 43 -27.43 -30.74 1.74
N ILE A 44 -28.30 -30.71 0.74
CA ILE A 44 -29.53 -29.91 0.74
C ILE A 44 -30.72 -30.86 0.71
N GLY A 45 -31.38 -31.01 1.86
CA GLY A 45 -32.41 -32.03 2.05
C GLY A 45 -31.82 -33.44 1.90
N SER A 46 -32.31 -34.20 0.92
CA SER A 46 -31.83 -35.57 0.62
C SER A 46 -30.82 -35.61 -0.53
N ARG A 47 -30.34 -34.47 -1.03
CA ARG A 47 -29.48 -34.38 -2.21
C ARG A 47 -28.09 -33.90 -1.83
N GLU A 48 -27.08 -34.49 -2.44
CA GLU A 48 -25.72 -33.94 -2.42
C GLU A 48 -25.54 -33.00 -3.62
N VAL A 49 -24.98 -31.82 -3.37
CA VAL A 49 -24.67 -30.83 -4.39
C VAL A 49 -23.21 -30.38 -4.29
N HIS A 50 -22.63 -30.04 -5.43
CA HIS A 50 -21.33 -29.39 -5.53
C HIS A 50 -21.50 -27.87 -5.46
N ALA A 51 -21.10 -27.29 -4.33
CA ALA A 51 -21.21 -25.87 -4.07
C ALA A 51 -19.93 -25.16 -4.56
N ALA A 52 -20.05 -24.39 -5.63
CA ALA A 52 -18.93 -23.68 -6.25
C ALA A 52 -18.70 -22.32 -5.58
N ARG A 53 -17.42 -21.96 -5.35
CA ARG A 53 -17.02 -20.62 -4.93
C ARG A 53 -16.36 -19.91 -6.11
N LEU A 54 -16.90 -18.77 -6.51
CA LEU A 54 -16.45 -18.02 -7.68
C LEU A 54 -15.84 -16.68 -7.29
N ALA A 55 -14.88 -16.22 -8.08
CA ALA A 55 -14.32 -14.88 -7.99
C ALA A 55 -14.52 -14.13 -9.30
N LEU A 56 -15.15 -12.95 -9.24
CA LEU A 56 -15.34 -12.04 -10.37
C LEU A 56 -14.33 -10.89 -10.24
N ALA A 57 -13.31 -10.89 -11.12
CA ALA A 57 -12.32 -9.83 -11.19
C ALA A 57 -12.74 -8.76 -12.21
N VAL A 58 -12.88 -7.53 -11.74
CA VAL A 58 -13.36 -6.39 -12.54
C VAL A 58 -12.37 -5.24 -12.49
N ASP A 59 -12.40 -4.33 -13.46
CA ASP A 59 -11.58 -3.12 -13.40
C ASP A 59 -12.04 -2.13 -12.31
N ALA A 60 -11.23 -1.09 -12.05
CA ALA A 60 -11.51 -0.12 -10.99
C ALA A 60 -12.85 0.62 -11.15
N PRO A 61 -13.22 1.13 -12.34
CA PRO A 61 -14.54 1.73 -12.56
C PRO A 61 -15.70 0.78 -12.27
N ALA A 62 -15.63 -0.45 -12.76
CA ALA A 62 -16.65 -1.47 -12.50
C ALA A 62 -16.73 -1.85 -11.01
N PHE A 63 -15.60 -1.99 -10.34
CA PHE A 63 -15.54 -2.27 -8.91
C PHE A 63 -16.20 -1.14 -8.11
N ALA A 64 -15.83 0.11 -8.38
CA ALA A 64 -16.42 1.27 -7.73
C ALA A 64 -17.95 1.30 -7.93
N ALA A 65 -18.42 1.12 -9.17
CA ALA A 65 -19.84 1.12 -9.49
C ALA A 65 -20.63 0.00 -8.78
N LEU A 66 -20.08 -1.20 -8.66
CA LEU A 66 -20.73 -2.33 -7.97
C LEU A 66 -20.72 -2.17 -6.45
N THR A 67 -19.65 -1.62 -5.88
CA THR A 67 -19.55 -1.41 -4.42
C THR A 67 -20.32 -0.20 -3.91
N ALA A 68 -20.60 0.78 -4.77
CA ALA A 68 -21.41 1.95 -4.44
C ALA A 68 -22.91 1.64 -4.33
N ASP A 69 -23.38 0.57 -4.97
CA ASP A 69 -24.79 0.21 -5.05
C ASP A 69 -25.00 -1.28 -4.73
N ALA A 70 -25.49 -1.55 -3.52
CA ALA A 70 -25.72 -2.90 -3.03
C ALA A 70 -26.76 -3.68 -3.87
N ALA A 71 -27.73 -2.99 -4.49
CA ALA A 71 -28.73 -3.64 -5.33
C ALA A 71 -28.11 -4.16 -6.63
N ARG A 72 -27.16 -3.42 -7.23
CA ARG A 72 -26.42 -3.88 -8.41
C ARG A 72 -25.59 -5.12 -8.11
N LEU A 73 -24.86 -5.13 -7.00
CA LEU A 73 -24.07 -6.29 -6.59
C LEU A 73 -24.97 -7.50 -6.32
N ALA A 74 -26.11 -7.30 -5.64
CA ALA A 74 -27.10 -8.36 -5.41
C ALA A 74 -27.64 -8.92 -6.74
N ALA A 75 -28.00 -8.06 -7.70
CA ALA A 75 -28.47 -8.50 -9.01
C ALA A 75 -27.44 -9.37 -9.76
N VAL A 76 -26.15 -9.01 -9.69
CA VAL A 76 -25.07 -9.83 -10.25
C VAL A 76 -24.96 -11.18 -9.52
N LYS A 77 -24.98 -11.18 -8.18
CA LYS A 77 -24.93 -12.40 -7.37
C LYS A 77 -26.10 -13.34 -7.69
N ASP A 78 -27.32 -12.81 -7.78
CA ASP A 78 -28.52 -13.58 -8.11
C ASP A 78 -28.47 -14.16 -9.52
N ALA A 79 -27.91 -13.41 -10.49
CA ALA A 79 -27.72 -13.91 -11.84
C ALA A 79 -26.71 -15.07 -11.88
N PHE A 80 -25.59 -14.97 -11.15
CA PHE A 80 -24.64 -16.08 -10.99
C PHE A 80 -25.26 -17.28 -10.29
N ALA A 81 -25.98 -17.07 -9.18
CA ALA A 81 -26.66 -18.15 -8.47
C ALA A 81 -27.67 -18.86 -9.36
N SER A 82 -28.44 -18.10 -10.15
CA SER A 82 -29.41 -18.65 -11.11
C SER A 82 -28.73 -19.46 -12.22
N ALA A 83 -27.58 -19.00 -12.72
CA ALA A 83 -26.87 -19.66 -13.82
C ALA A 83 -26.09 -20.92 -13.38
N VAL A 84 -25.61 -20.96 -12.14
CA VAL A 84 -24.90 -22.11 -11.57
C VAL A 84 -25.86 -23.19 -11.06
N ARG A 85 -27.09 -22.82 -10.68
CA ARG A 85 -28.05 -23.74 -10.07
C ARG A 85 -28.48 -24.85 -11.04
N THR A 86 -28.14 -26.09 -10.69
CA THR A 86 -28.68 -27.32 -11.28
C THR A 86 -29.11 -28.27 -10.16
N PRO A 87 -29.68 -29.45 -10.45
CA PRO A 87 -29.92 -30.46 -9.41
C PRO A 87 -28.65 -30.92 -8.66
N GLU A 88 -27.46 -30.75 -9.26
CA GLU A 88 -26.17 -31.22 -8.74
C GLU A 88 -25.22 -30.07 -8.35
N THR A 89 -25.50 -28.82 -8.73
CA THR A 89 -24.61 -27.68 -8.46
C THR A 89 -25.33 -26.49 -7.84
N GLU A 90 -24.64 -25.82 -6.92
CA GLU A 90 -25.10 -24.58 -6.28
C GLU A 90 -23.95 -23.56 -6.20
N LEU A 91 -24.29 -22.29 -6.02
CA LEU A 91 -23.31 -21.24 -5.75
C LEU A 91 -23.14 -21.08 -4.23
N ALA A 92 -21.95 -21.40 -3.73
CA ALA A 92 -21.61 -21.18 -2.32
C ALA A 92 -21.32 -19.70 -2.02
N ASP A 93 -20.49 -19.08 -2.85
CA ASP A 93 -20.13 -17.66 -2.73
C ASP A 93 -19.69 -17.07 -4.08
N LEU A 94 -19.92 -15.76 -4.23
CA LEU A 94 -19.36 -14.93 -5.29
C LEU A 94 -18.59 -13.77 -4.67
N SER A 95 -17.27 -13.89 -4.71
CA SER A 95 -16.34 -12.86 -4.28
C SER A 95 -16.08 -11.86 -5.42
N LEU A 96 -16.28 -10.56 -5.15
CA LEU A 96 -15.90 -9.48 -6.07
C LEU A 96 -14.47 -9.03 -5.76
N VAL A 97 -13.58 -9.05 -6.74
CA VAL A 97 -12.18 -8.64 -6.58
C VAL A 97 -11.77 -7.60 -7.60
N LEU A 98 -10.86 -6.70 -7.21
CA LEU A 98 -10.28 -5.72 -8.12
C LEU A 98 -9.22 -6.39 -8.99
N ARG A 99 -9.35 -6.26 -10.31
CA ARG A 99 -8.32 -6.65 -11.27
C ARG A 99 -7.15 -5.67 -11.18
N LEU A 100 -5.99 -6.16 -10.75
CA LEU A 100 -4.79 -5.35 -10.68
C LEU A 100 -4.09 -5.23 -12.04
N PRO A 101 -3.44 -4.10 -12.34
CA PRO A 101 -2.57 -3.97 -13.50
C PRO A 101 -1.38 -4.94 -13.38
N GLY A 102 -0.92 -5.51 -14.49
CA GLY A 102 0.25 -6.41 -14.53
C GLY A 102 0.01 -7.83 -14.00
N ALA A 103 -1.08 -8.09 -13.24
CA ALA A 103 -1.50 -9.44 -12.85
C ALA A 103 -2.06 -10.27 -14.03
N GLY A 104 -2.12 -9.69 -15.22
CA GLY A 104 -2.56 -10.31 -16.46
C GLY A 104 -1.52 -11.28 -17.02
N ARG A 105 -1.45 -12.47 -16.44
CA ARG A 105 -1.20 -13.75 -17.13
C ARG A 105 -1.32 -14.85 -16.08
N GLY A 106 -2.48 -15.50 -16.05
CA GLY A 106 -2.58 -16.81 -15.42
C GLY A 106 -1.56 -17.75 -16.06
N TRP A 107 -0.47 -18.01 -15.34
CA TRP A 107 0.50 -19.06 -15.67
C TRP A 107 -0.15 -20.45 -15.77
N ASN A 108 -1.41 -20.57 -15.33
CA ASN A 108 -2.30 -21.72 -15.51
C ASN A 108 -2.52 -22.15 -16.97
N GLN A 109 -2.04 -21.40 -17.97
CA GLN A 109 -2.09 -21.81 -19.38
C GLN A 109 -0.82 -22.50 -19.91
N VAL A 110 0.30 -22.50 -19.17
CA VAL A 110 1.60 -22.95 -19.72
C VAL A 110 1.96 -24.40 -19.34
N TYR A 111 1.46 -24.95 -18.24
CA TYR A 111 1.72 -26.35 -17.87
C TYR A 111 0.43 -27.17 -17.77
N ARG A 112 0.15 -27.95 -18.83
CA ARG A 112 -0.61 -29.19 -18.67
C ARG A 112 0.21 -30.13 -17.76
N GLU A 113 -0.42 -30.62 -16.70
CA GLU A 113 0.00 -31.81 -15.92
C GLU A 113 1.16 -31.70 -14.92
N ALA A 114 1.46 -30.52 -14.36
CA ALA A 114 2.26 -30.45 -13.13
C ALA A 114 1.41 -29.91 -11.97
N ALA A 115 1.57 -30.52 -10.80
CA ALA A 115 0.83 -30.31 -9.55
C ALA A 115 0.24 -28.90 -9.36
N LEU A 116 -1.04 -28.85 -8.93
CA LEU A 116 -1.71 -27.66 -8.39
C LEU A 116 -0.71 -26.82 -7.56
N PRO A 117 -0.39 -25.58 -7.95
CA PRO A 117 0.45 -24.72 -7.12
C PRO A 117 -0.23 -24.47 -5.78
N SER A 118 0.39 -24.98 -4.73
CA SER A 118 -0.02 -24.88 -3.32
C SER A 118 0.20 -23.49 -2.74
N ALA A 119 -0.39 -22.45 -3.33
CA ALA A 119 -0.71 -21.14 -2.73
C ALA A 119 -0.94 -20.12 -3.85
N PRO A 120 -1.96 -19.24 -3.75
CA PRO A 120 -2.03 -18.08 -4.62
C PRO A 120 -0.80 -17.20 -4.37
N GLU A 121 -0.04 -16.91 -5.42
CA GLU A 121 1.04 -15.95 -5.40
C GLU A 121 0.47 -14.60 -4.94
N ARG A 122 1.03 -14.04 -3.85
CA ARG A 122 0.55 -12.77 -3.31
C ARG A 122 0.71 -11.69 -4.36
N PRO A 123 -0.26 -10.77 -4.49
CA PRO A 123 -0.13 -9.67 -5.43
C PRO A 123 1.09 -8.83 -5.07
N ASP A 124 1.85 -8.46 -6.09
CA ASP A 124 2.96 -7.52 -5.98
C ASP A 124 2.50 -6.22 -5.27
N PRO A 125 3.21 -5.75 -4.23
CA PRO A 125 2.82 -4.55 -3.50
C PRO A 125 2.57 -3.32 -4.38
N ASP A 126 3.34 -3.16 -5.46
CA ASP A 126 3.17 -2.06 -6.42
C ASP A 126 1.88 -2.20 -7.23
N ALA A 127 1.50 -3.43 -7.57
CA ALA A 127 0.22 -3.69 -8.24
C ALA A 127 -0.96 -3.38 -7.32
N VAL A 128 -0.86 -3.66 -6.01
CA VAL A 128 -1.90 -3.30 -5.01
C VAL A 128 -2.04 -1.78 -4.91
N LEU A 129 -0.94 -1.04 -4.81
CA LEU A 129 -0.95 0.42 -4.79
C LEU A 129 -1.50 1.01 -6.09
N GLY A 130 -1.11 0.45 -7.24
CA GLY A 130 -1.62 0.85 -8.55
C GLY A 130 -3.13 0.64 -8.69
N GLY A 131 -3.64 -0.51 -8.25
CA GLY A 131 -5.08 -0.79 -8.22
C GLY A 131 -5.85 0.13 -7.28
N ALA A 132 -5.33 0.36 -6.07
CA ALA A 132 -5.93 1.28 -5.11
C ALA A 132 -5.96 2.72 -5.62
N ALA A 133 -4.90 3.19 -6.29
CA ALA A 133 -4.87 4.49 -6.93
C ALA A 133 -5.92 4.59 -8.04
N ALA A 134 -6.04 3.58 -8.91
CA ALA A 134 -7.07 3.54 -9.95
C ALA A 134 -8.49 3.57 -9.38
N LEU A 135 -8.72 2.91 -8.25
CA LEU A 135 -10.02 2.93 -7.55
C LEU A 135 -10.36 4.32 -7.00
N LEU A 136 -9.38 5.03 -6.45
CA LEU A 136 -9.56 6.41 -5.99
C LEU A 136 -9.86 7.35 -7.15
N GLU A 137 -9.19 7.21 -8.30
CA GLU A 137 -9.49 8.01 -9.49
C GLU A 137 -10.89 7.75 -10.04
N ALA A 138 -11.29 6.47 -10.13
CA ALA A 138 -12.64 6.09 -10.55
C ALA A 138 -13.72 6.69 -9.62
N SER A 139 -13.36 6.93 -8.36
CA SER A 139 -14.23 7.57 -7.35
C SER A 139 -14.09 9.10 -7.29
N GLY A 140 -13.24 9.70 -8.13
CA GLY A 140 -13.02 11.14 -8.22
C GLY A 140 -11.97 11.73 -7.27
N ASP A 141 -11.20 10.93 -6.51
CA ASP A 141 -10.17 11.41 -5.58
C ASP A 141 -8.75 11.34 -6.21
N ALA A 142 -8.51 12.21 -7.19
CA ALA A 142 -7.23 12.28 -7.91
C ALA A 142 -6.03 12.59 -7.00
N LEU A 143 -6.24 13.41 -5.95
CA LEU A 143 -5.19 13.72 -4.97
C LEU A 143 -4.81 12.48 -4.16
N GLY A 144 -5.80 11.74 -3.66
CA GLY A 144 -5.56 10.48 -2.95
C GLY A 144 -4.84 9.44 -3.82
N ALA A 145 -5.23 9.34 -5.09
CA ALA A 145 -4.54 8.47 -6.04
C ALA A 145 -3.07 8.85 -6.24
N ALA A 146 -2.77 10.15 -6.36
CA ALA A 146 -1.40 10.63 -6.47
C ALA A 146 -0.55 10.31 -5.23
N MET A 147 -1.14 10.37 -4.02
CA MET A 147 -0.46 9.96 -2.78
C MET A 147 -0.08 8.47 -2.83
N LEU A 148 -1.00 7.59 -3.24
CA LEU A 148 -0.74 6.15 -3.30
C LEU A 148 0.30 5.77 -4.37
N ARG A 149 0.39 6.50 -5.47
CA ARG A 149 1.41 6.27 -6.51
C ARG A 149 2.85 6.53 -6.05
N ARG A 150 3.03 7.40 -5.06
CA ARG A 150 4.35 7.69 -4.46
C ARG A 150 4.64 6.83 -3.23
N ALA A 151 3.62 6.17 -2.70
CA ALA A 151 3.73 5.37 -1.49
C ALA A 151 4.53 4.09 -1.72
N ARG A 152 4.93 3.45 -0.62
CA ARG A 152 5.39 2.07 -0.60
C ARG A 152 4.46 1.22 0.25
N LEU A 153 4.35 -0.06 -0.06
CA LEU A 153 3.48 -0.98 0.65
C LEU A 153 4.30 -2.11 1.26
N GLU A 154 4.18 -2.27 2.57
CA GLU A 154 4.72 -3.41 3.32
C GLU A 154 3.57 -4.36 3.67
N ALA A 155 3.78 -5.67 3.50
CA ALA A 155 2.79 -6.69 3.79
C ALA A 155 3.35 -7.72 4.77
N ALA A 156 2.60 -8.03 5.83
CA ALA A 156 2.97 -9.04 6.81
C ALA A 156 1.80 -10.03 7.05
N PRO A 157 2.04 -11.35 7.02
CA PRO A 157 1.03 -12.33 7.38
C PRO A 157 0.64 -12.18 8.85
N VAL A 158 -0.65 -12.38 9.14
CA VAL A 158 -1.19 -12.40 10.49
C VAL A 158 -1.72 -13.81 10.77
N PRO A 159 -1.41 -14.40 11.93
CA PRO A 159 -2.00 -15.67 12.33
C PRO A 159 -3.53 -15.54 12.36
N GLY A 160 -4.21 -16.33 11.53
CA GLY A 160 -5.67 -16.40 11.47
C GLY A 160 -6.17 -17.73 12.03
N SER A 161 -7.23 -17.69 12.83
CA SER A 161 -7.97 -18.88 13.27
C SER A 161 -9.03 -19.32 12.26
N SER A 162 -9.46 -18.42 11.37
CA SER A 162 -10.27 -18.74 10.19
C SER A 162 -9.35 -19.28 9.09
N GLY A 163 -9.71 -20.36 8.41
CA GLY A 163 -8.92 -20.97 7.33
C GLY A 163 -8.60 -20.09 6.10
N LEU A 164 -8.84 -18.78 6.16
CA LEU A 164 -8.36 -17.77 5.21
C LEU A 164 -7.06 -17.14 5.73
N ALA A 165 -6.08 -16.97 4.84
CA ALA A 165 -4.88 -16.23 5.17
C ALA A 165 -5.23 -14.75 5.44
N LEU A 166 -4.75 -14.21 6.56
CA LEU A 166 -4.91 -12.82 6.92
C LEU A 166 -3.60 -12.06 6.68
N VAL A 167 -3.70 -10.85 6.14
CA VAL A 167 -2.54 -9.97 5.94
C VAL A 167 -2.78 -8.58 6.50
N ARG A 168 -1.75 -8.06 7.16
CA ARG A 168 -1.65 -6.65 7.54
C ARG A 168 -0.86 -5.90 6.48
N LEU A 169 -1.42 -4.79 6.02
CA LEU A 169 -0.81 -3.90 5.05
C LEU A 169 -0.41 -2.58 5.73
N VAL A 170 0.82 -2.12 5.50
CA VAL A 170 1.30 -0.81 5.97
C VAL A 170 1.68 0.03 4.76
N VAL A 171 0.96 1.13 4.55
CA VAL A 171 1.21 2.10 3.49
C VAL A 171 2.15 3.16 4.02
N ARG A 172 3.37 3.21 3.49
CA ARG A 172 4.39 4.20 3.78
C ARG A 172 4.23 5.39 2.84
N LEU A 173 3.79 6.53 3.37
CA LEU A 173 3.51 7.76 2.63
C LEU A 173 4.60 8.81 2.84
N ASP A 174 4.77 9.71 1.88
CA ASP A 174 5.62 10.89 2.07
C ASP A 174 5.18 11.69 3.31
N PRO A 175 6.11 12.29 4.08
CA PRO A 175 5.76 13.06 5.29
C PRO A 175 4.73 14.17 5.04
N ALA A 176 4.81 14.84 3.88
CA ALA A 176 3.87 15.88 3.50
C ALA A 176 2.45 15.32 3.28
N ASP A 177 2.34 14.15 2.64
CA ASP A 177 1.07 13.46 2.40
C ASP A 177 0.48 12.95 3.71
N ARG A 178 1.31 12.34 4.59
CA ARG A 178 0.85 11.89 5.91
C ARG A 178 0.29 13.05 6.73
N ALA A 179 0.99 14.17 6.78
CA ALA A 179 0.56 15.38 7.48
C ALA A 179 -0.70 16.02 6.86
N ALA A 180 -0.91 15.85 5.54
CA ALA A 180 -2.16 16.26 4.89
C ALA A 180 -3.33 15.35 5.30
N LEU A 181 -3.11 14.04 5.40
CA LEU A 181 -4.12 13.08 5.84
C LEU A 181 -4.48 13.21 7.32
N ASP A 182 -3.55 13.59 8.19
CA ASP A 182 -3.87 13.91 9.59
C ASP A 182 -4.89 15.05 9.72
N ARG A 183 -4.93 15.95 8.74
CA ARG A 183 -5.90 17.05 8.67
C ARG A 183 -7.19 16.68 7.93
N ASP A 184 -7.22 15.54 7.23
CA ASP A 184 -8.33 15.08 6.38
C ASP A 184 -8.59 13.59 6.62
N GLY A 185 -9.22 13.29 7.76
CA GLY A 185 -9.53 11.92 8.17
C GLY A 185 -10.43 11.17 7.18
N ALA A 186 -11.34 11.89 6.50
CA ALA A 186 -12.20 11.28 5.49
C ALA A 186 -11.39 10.77 4.29
N ARG A 187 -10.36 11.50 3.85
CA ARG A 187 -9.43 11.01 2.81
C ARG A 187 -8.61 9.83 3.33
N ALA A 188 -8.12 9.87 4.56
CA ALA A 188 -7.37 8.77 5.15
C ALA A 188 -8.17 7.45 5.13
N GLU A 189 -9.45 7.49 5.52
CA GLU A 189 -10.36 6.35 5.45
C GLU A 189 -10.59 5.86 4.02
N ARG A 190 -10.76 6.79 3.05
CA ARG A 190 -10.90 6.42 1.63
C ARG A 190 -9.66 5.69 1.11
N LEU A 191 -8.46 6.16 1.47
CA LEU A 191 -7.19 5.49 1.11
C LEU A 191 -7.12 4.09 1.71
N GLN A 192 -7.38 3.96 3.01
CA GLN A 192 -7.36 2.65 3.69
C GLN A 192 -8.36 1.68 3.06
N ARG A 193 -9.58 2.15 2.75
CA ARG A 193 -10.61 1.35 2.09
C ARG A 193 -10.17 0.92 0.70
N ALA A 194 -9.60 1.83 -0.09
CA ALA A 194 -9.13 1.52 -1.44
C ALA A 194 -7.99 0.49 -1.43
N VAL A 195 -7.00 0.63 -0.54
CA VAL A 195 -5.90 -0.33 -0.38
C VAL A 195 -6.41 -1.67 0.13
N ARG A 196 -7.36 -1.69 1.08
CA ARG A 196 -7.99 -2.92 1.55
C ARG A 196 -8.69 -3.65 0.40
N SER A 197 -9.52 -2.96 -0.37
CA SER A 197 -10.21 -3.54 -1.53
C SER A 197 -9.24 -4.05 -2.59
N ALA A 198 -8.17 -3.30 -2.87
CA ALA A 198 -7.15 -3.71 -3.82
C ALA A 198 -6.31 -4.90 -3.34
N GLY A 199 -6.11 -5.04 -2.02
CA GLY A 199 -5.37 -6.17 -1.42
C GLY A 199 -6.20 -7.43 -1.22
N THR A 200 -7.52 -7.33 -1.01
CA THR A 200 -8.38 -8.49 -0.76
C THR A 200 -8.49 -9.42 -1.98
N ARG A 201 -8.30 -10.72 -1.74
CA ARG A 201 -8.43 -11.80 -2.72
C ARG A 201 -9.42 -12.86 -2.22
N ALA A 202 -9.78 -13.78 -3.10
CA ALA A 202 -10.75 -14.82 -2.75
C ALA A 202 -10.21 -15.81 -1.68
N ALA A 203 -8.89 -15.99 -1.61
CA ALA A 203 -8.22 -16.89 -0.66
C ALA A 203 -7.46 -16.17 0.47
N GLU A 204 -7.33 -14.84 0.40
CA GLU A 204 -6.59 -14.03 1.36
C GLU A 204 -7.35 -12.73 1.65
N ALA A 205 -7.54 -12.41 2.92
CA ALA A 205 -8.24 -11.20 3.36
C ALA A 205 -7.28 -10.22 4.04
N VAL A 206 -7.47 -8.94 3.76
CA VAL A 206 -6.73 -7.87 4.44
C VAL A 206 -7.36 -7.61 5.81
N ALA A 207 -6.65 -7.96 6.88
CA ALA A 207 -7.10 -7.77 8.26
C ALA A 207 -7.05 -6.30 8.68
N SER A 208 -5.97 -5.59 8.34
CA SER A 208 -5.81 -4.17 8.64
C SER A 208 -4.97 -3.45 7.59
N VAL A 209 -5.22 -2.14 7.46
CA VAL A 209 -4.42 -1.22 6.64
C VAL A 209 -4.00 -0.06 7.53
N GLU A 210 -2.70 0.11 7.70
CA GLU A 210 -2.10 1.18 8.50
C GLU A 210 -1.47 2.23 7.57
N LEU A 211 -1.63 3.52 7.91
CA LEU A 211 -0.99 4.62 7.20
C LEU A 211 0.16 5.15 8.05
N ALA A 212 1.39 4.97 7.57
CA ALA A 212 2.58 5.38 8.28
C ALA A 212 3.42 6.33 7.43
N THR A 213 4.19 7.19 8.08
CA THR A 213 5.20 7.98 7.38
C THR A 213 6.27 7.05 6.83
N ALA A 214 6.64 7.22 5.57
CA ALA A 214 7.83 6.63 5.00
C ALA A 214 9.04 7.19 5.74
N LEU A 215 9.62 6.36 6.60
CA LEU A 215 10.95 6.60 7.14
C LEU A 215 11.92 6.26 6.00
N SER A 216 12.08 7.16 5.02
CA SER A 216 13.07 6.98 3.97
C SER A 216 14.31 7.81 4.28
N PRO A 217 15.49 7.16 4.33
CA PRO A 217 16.70 7.76 3.78
C PRO A 217 16.38 8.24 2.37
N ARG A 218 16.68 9.49 2.03
CA ARG A 218 16.52 10.03 0.67
C ARG A 218 17.47 9.36 -0.33
N CYS A 219 17.19 8.12 -0.74
CA CYS A 219 17.86 7.46 -1.86
C CYS A 219 16.82 7.07 -2.93
N ALA A 220 16.25 8.07 -3.60
CA ALA A 220 15.59 7.91 -4.90
C ALA A 220 15.64 9.18 -5.77
N ALA A 221 16.50 10.15 -5.43
CA ALA A 221 17.04 11.05 -6.46
C ALA A 221 18.31 10.37 -7.00
N PRO A 222 18.56 10.36 -8.32
CA PRO A 222 19.85 9.92 -8.85
C PRO A 222 20.93 10.68 -8.07
N ALA A 223 21.85 9.93 -7.46
CA ALA A 223 22.93 10.50 -6.69
C ALA A 223 23.59 11.59 -7.55
N PRO A 224 23.64 12.86 -7.10
CA PRO A 224 24.54 13.80 -7.73
C PRO A 224 25.94 13.16 -7.74
N PRO A 225 26.75 13.39 -8.77
CA PRO A 225 28.06 12.77 -8.91
C PRO A 225 28.84 12.85 -7.60
N LEU A 226 29.59 11.78 -7.30
CA LEU A 226 30.28 11.43 -6.04
C LEU A 226 31.22 12.50 -5.41
N GLY A 227 31.18 13.76 -5.83
CA GLY A 227 31.96 14.87 -5.29
C GLY A 227 31.21 15.93 -4.49
N ALA A 228 29.87 15.91 -4.40
CA ALA A 228 29.14 16.98 -3.70
C ALA A 228 27.80 16.52 -3.10
N ALA A 229 27.79 15.45 -2.30
CA ALA A 229 26.63 15.19 -1.45
C ALA A 229 26.48 16.35 -0.45
N ALA A 230 25.31 16.99 -0.42
CA ALA A 230 25.01 18.05 0.54
C ALA A 230 25.35 17.58 1.96
N PRO A 231 25.95 18.42 2.82
CA PRO A 231 26.43 18.04 4.15
C PRO A 231 25.34 17.34 4.99
N GLU A 232 24.08 17.75 4.83
CA GLU A 232 22.90 17.11 5.42
C GLU A 232 22.73 15.62 5.04
N ALA A 233 22.96 15.27 3.77
CA ALA A 233 22.78 13.91 3.27
C ALA A 233 23.90 12.98 3.75
N ARG A 234 25.10 13.53 3.98
CA ARG A 234 26.22 12.78 4.53
C ARG A 234 26.01 12.46 6.01
N LEU A 235 25.59 13.46 6.80
CA LEU A 235 25.27 13.24 8.20
C LEU A 235 24.10 12.27 8.38
N ALA A 236 23.03 12.41 7.57
CA ALA A 236 21.89 11.50 7.62
C ALA A 236 22.30 10.04 7.37
N ARG A 237 23.12 9.77 6.33
CA ARG A 237 23.63 8.42 6.04
C ARG A 237 24.51 7.87 7.16
N ALA A 238 25.36 8.71 7.75
CA ALA A 238 26.23 8.30 8.85
C ALA A 238 25.43 7.94 10.12
N LEU A 239 24.36 8.69 10.41
CA LEU A 239 23.43 8.39 11.51
C LEU A 239 22.64 7.10 11.24
N GLU A 240 22.13 6.93 10.02
CA GLU A 240 21.42 5.70 9.61
C GLU A 240 22.29 4.45 9.72
N ALA A 241 23.57 4.54 9.34
CA ALA A 241 24.53 3.44 9.47
C ALA A 241 24.73 3.00 10.93
N ARG A 242 24.40 3.86 11.90
CA ARG A 242 24.43 3.61 13.35
C ARG A 242 23.06 3.32 13.95
N GLY A 243 22.04 3.09 13.12
CA GLY A 243 20.68 2.78 13.57
C GLY A 243 19.87 3.98 14.07
N ALA A 244 20.37 5.22 13.88
CA ALA A 244 19.62 6.43 14.19
C ALA A 244 18.73 6.85 13.01
N VAL A 245 17.61 7.52 13.32
CA VAL A 245 16.69 8.04 12.32
C VAL A 245 16.88 9.55 12.21
N ALA A 246 17.29 10.05 11.04
CA ALA A 246 17.47 11.48 10.78
C ALA A 246 16.40 12.00 9.81
N VAL A 247 15.62 13.00 10.24
CA VAL A 247 14.52 13.60 9.46
C VAL A 247 14.76 15.11 9.31
N PRO A 248 14.87 15.65 8.09
CA PRO A 248 14.95 17.11 7.91
C PRO A 248 13.62 17.78 8.32
N ILE A 249 13.69 18.71 9.26
CA ILE A 249 12.53 19.46 9.78
C ILE A 249 12.38 20.80 9.05
N ARG A 250 13.51 21.46 8.71
CA ARG A 250 13.50 22.80 8.12
C ARG A 250 14.71 23.01 7.22
N ARG A 251 14.49 23.71 6.09
CA ARG A 251 15.54 24.23 5.21
C ARG A 251 15.30 25.73 5.05
N ASP A 252 16.16 26.54 5.66
CA ASP A 252 16.10 28.00 5.51
C ASP A 252 16.99 28.41 4.33
N ASP A 253 16.41 28.61 3.15
CA ASP A 253 17.14 29.06 1.97
C ASP A 253 17.25 30.61 1.86
N SER A 254 16.65 31.37 2.79
CA SER A 254 16.43 32.83 2.62
C SER A 254 16.71 33.71 3.86
N GLY A 255 17.37 33.19 4.90
CA GLY A 255 17.67 33.95 6.12
C GLY A 255 19.00 34.73 6.09
N PRO A 256 19.13 35.87 6.80
CA PRO A 256 20.37 36.66 6.90
C PRO A 256 21.54 35.94 7.64
N GLY A 257 21.34 34.68 8.04
CA GLY A 257 22.35 33.81 8.65
C GLY A 257 22.86 32.68 7.73
N GLY A 258 22.51 32.71 6.44
CA GLY A 258 22.91 31.70 5.45
C GLY A 258 22.01 30.46 5.42
N ALA A 259 22.20 29.64 4.38
CA ALA A 259 21.45 28.41 4.16
C ALA A 259 21.67 27.42 5.33
N GLY A 260 20.62 27.18 6.12
CA GLY A 260 20.68 26.30 7.29
C GLY A 260 19.70 25.15 7.16
N VAL A 261 20.13 23.94 7.54
CA VAL A 261 19.26 22.75 7.56
C VAL A 261 19.11 22.26 8.98
N GLU A 262 17.88 22.03 9.40
CA GLU A 262 17.57 21.43 10.70
C GLU A 262 17.12 19.98 10.50
N LEU A 263 17.72 19.08 11.27
CA LEU A 263 17.41 17.66 11.34
C LEU A 263 16.86 17.33 12.73
N ALA A 264 15.79 16.53 12.79
CA ALA A 264 15.39 15.75 13.95
C ALA A 264 16.15 14.44 13.87
N VAL A 265 16.91 14.10 14.89
CA VAL A 265 17.65 12.84 14.99
C VAL A 265 17.08 12.05 16.15
N VAL A 266 16.61 10.84 15.91
CA VAL A 266 16.17 9.91 16.95
C VAL A 266 17.23 8.82 17.09
N THR A 267 17.84 8.74 18.27
CA THR A 267 18.85 7.73 18.60
C THR A 267 18.60 7.22 20.02
N SER A 268 18.65 5.91 20.23
CA SER A 268 18.49 5.29 21.55
C SER A 268 17.27 5.75 22.37
N GLY A 269 16.17 6.13 21.70
CA GLY A 269 14.95 6.64 22.34
C GLY A 269 14.95 8.14 22.67
N GLU A 270 16.04 8.85 22.41
CA GLU A 270 16.15 10.30 22.57
C GLU A 270 15.91 11.04 21.25
N LEU A 271 15.21 12.17 21.32
CA LEU A 271 15.03 13.09 20.19
C LEU A 271 16.00 14.26 20.32
N LEU A 272 16.88 14.40 19.33
CA LEU A 272 17.87 15.46 19.20
C LEU A 272 17.50 16.39 18.05
N ARG A 273 17.78 17.69 18.22
CA ARG A 273 17.68 18.66 17.12
C ARG A 273 19.08 19.05 16.66
N VAL A 274 19.42 18.74 15.41
CA VAL A 274 20.72 19.06 14.82
C VAL A 274 20.57 20.15 13.77
N ARG A 275 21.22 21.29 13.98
CA ARG A 275 21.21 22.41 13.04
C ARG A 275 22.55 22.48 12.30
N ILE A 276 22.52 22.33 10.98
CA ILE A 276 23.67 22.46 10.09
C ILE A 276 23.70 23.89 9.55
N THR A 277 24.82 24.60 9.76
CA THR A 277 24.99 26.01 9.34
C THR A 277 26.28 26.23 8.56
N ALA A 278 26.30 27.21 7.65
CA ALA A 278 27.47 27.50 6.81
C ALA A 278 28.62 28.20 7.57
N ALA A 279 28.36 28.84 8.71
CA ALA A 279 29.37 29.50 9.54
C ALA A 279 29.08 29.27 11.03
N PRO A 280 30.10 29.09 11.89
CA PRO A 280 29.94 28.97 13.34
C PRO A 280 29.55 30.33 13.93
N GLY A 281 28.28 30.71 13.78
CA GLY A 281 27.70 31.84 14.48
C GLY A 281 27.31 31.43 15.89
N ARG A 282 27.79 32.16 16.91
CA ARG A 282 27.25 32.06 18.27
C ARG A 282 25.74 32.30 18.21
N GLU A 283 24.93 31.32 18.63
CA GLU A 283 23.48 31.51 18.75
C GLU A 283 23.18 32.66 19.71
N ARG A 284 22.69 33.79 19.18
CA ARG A 284 21.91 34.74 19.98
C ARG A 284 20.51 34.16 20.10
N GLY A 285 20.20 33.67 21.30
CA GLY A 285 18.96 32.99 21.62
C GLY A 285 17.72 33.72 21.11
N ARG A 286 17.07 33.15 20.09
CA ARG A 286 15.69 33.46 19.75
C ARG A 286 14.79 32.45 20.46
N ARG A 287 14.21 32.90 21.58
CA ARG A 287 13.13 32.19 22.28
C ARG A 287 11.95 32.03 21.32
N GLY A 288 11.61 30.80 20.98
CA GLY A 288 10.49 30.52 20.08
C GLY A 288 10.20 29.04 19.86
N PHE A 289 10.08 28.27 20.95
CA PHE A 289 9.13 27.15 21.18
C PHE A 289 9.57 26.48 22.49
N ARG A 290 8.71 26.47 23.52
CA ARG A 290 8.92 25.66 24.72
C ARG A 290 8.05 24.41 24.59
N ALA A 291 8.68 23.31 24.21
CA ALA A 291 8.33 21.97 24.65
C ALA A 291 9.60 21.43 25.32
N GLU A 292 9.41 20.66 26.40
CA GLU A 292 10.43 20.19 27.34
C GLU A 292 11.78 19.82 26.69
N GLU A 293 12.86 20.31 27.30
CA GLU A 293 14.30 20.21 26.99
C GLU A 293 14.77 19.24 25.90
N LEU A 294 14.41 19.49 24.63
CA LEU A 294 15.04 18.81 23.50
C LEU A 294 16.50 19.28 23.37
N ARG A 295 17.44 18.34 23.45
CA ARG A 295 18.88 18.61 23.28
C ARG A 295 19.14 19.09 21.85
N ALA A 296 19.54 20.35 21.72
CA ALA A 296 19.84 21.00 20.45
C ALA A 296 21.35 21.11 20.24
N ILE A 297 21.84 20.70 19.07
CA ILE A 297 23.25 20.71 18.69
C ILE A 297 23.40 21.46 17.37
N THR A 298 24.34 22.40 17.31
CA THR A 298 24.68 23.10 16.07
C THR A 298 26.00 22.57 15.51
N VAL A 299 26.01 22.26 14.23
CA VAL A 299 27.11 21.65 13.50
C VAL A 299 27.46 22.56 12.32
N ALA A 300 28.76 22.80 12.07
CA ALA A 300 29.15 23.53 10.89
C ALA A 300 29.12 22.61 9.67
N ALA A 301 28.66 23.11 8.52
CA ALA A 301 28.69 22.36 7.27
C ALA A 301 30.11 21.90 6.88
N ALA A 302 31.14 22.63 7.34
CA ALA A 302 32.55 22.28 7.17
C ALA A 302 32.95 21.03 7.97
N ASP A 303 32.31 20.75 9.12
CA ASP A 303 32.56 19.55 9.93
C ASP A 303 31.93 18.30 9.29
N LEU A 304 31.14 18.50 8.22
CA LEU A 304 30.53 17.45 7.43
C LEU A 304 31.17 17.40 6.04
N ALA A 305 32.38 17.97 5.87
CA ALA A 305 33.04 18.11 4.57
C ALA A 305 33.62 16.81 4.02
N THR A 306 33.79 15.76 4.83
CA THR A 306 34.12 14.40 4.37
C THR A 306 33.21 13.33 4.99
N PRO A 307 33.10 12.13 4.39
CA PRO A 307 32.38 11.01 4.97
C PRO A 307 32.89 10.58 6.34
N GLU A 308 34.21 10.63 6.56
CA GLU A 308 34.86 10.25 7.82
C GLU A 308 34.43 11.20 8.95
N GLN A 309 34.47 12.51 8.70
CA GLN A 309 34.05 13.52 9.68
C GLN A 309 32.55 13.41 10.01
N ALA A 310 31.72 13.13 9.01
CA ALA A 310 30.29 12.86 9.23
C ALA A 310 30.08 11.59 10.08
N GLY A 311 30.92 10.57 9.90
CA GLY A 311 30.93 9.34 10.69
C GLY A 311 31.33 9.54 12.15
N GLU A 312 32.36 10.34 12.41
CA GLU A 312 32.80 10.72 13.76
C GLU A 312 31.72 11.54 14.49
N LEU A 313 31.12 12.50 13.79
CA LEU A 313 30.05 13.31 14.38
C LEU A 313 28.80 12.48 14.65
N ALA A 314 28.43 11.55 13.75
CA ALA A 314 27.35 10.61 14.00
C ALA A 314 27.62 9.72 15.23
N ALA A 315 28.88 9.32 15.46
CA ALA A 315 29.29 8.59 16.67
C ALA A 315 29.00 9.39 17.94
N LEU A 316 29.44 10.66 17.95
CA LEU A 316 29.24 11.57 19.07
C LEU A 316 27.75 11.82 19.34
N LEU A 317 26.94 11.95 18.29
CA LEU A 317 25.50 12.16 18.40
C LEU A 317 24.76 10.92 18.91
N CYS A 318 25.22 9.71 18.55
CA CYS A 318 24.65 8.45 19.03
C CYS A 318 25.17 8.02 20.42
N GLY A 319 26.15 8.73 20.99
CA GLY A 319 26.76 8.38 22.28
C GLY A 319 27.80 7.27 22.20
N ASP A 320 28.24 6.90 21.00
CA ASP A 320 29.31 5.93 20.76
C ASP A 320 30.67 6.62 20.93
N VAL A 321 31.03 6.94 22.16
CA VAL A 321 32.41 7.33 22.48
C VAL A 321 33.16 6.06 22.80
N ASP A 322 34.07 5.64 21.92
CA ASP A 322 35.06 4.62 22.26
C ASP A 322 35.81 5.10 23.51
N PRO A 323 35.80 4.35 24.63
CA PRO A 323 36.59 4.71 25.79
C PRO A 323 38.06 4.53 25.43
N ALA A 324 38.76 5.64 25.24
CA ALA A 324 40.22 5.70 25.22
C ALA A 324 40.79 5.43 26.62
#